data_AF-A0A822GME7-F1
#
_entry.id   AF-A0A822GME7-F1
#
_cell.length_a   1.000
_cell.length_b   1.000
_cell.length_c   1.000
_cell.angle_alpha   90.00
_cell.angle_beta   90.00
_cell.angle_gamma   90.00
#
_symmetry.space_group_name_H-M   'P 1'
#
loop_
_entity.id
_entity.type
_entity.pdbx_description
1 polymer ?
#
loop_
_entity_poly.entity_id
_entity_poly.type
_entity_poly.pdbx_seq_one_letter_code
_entity_poly.pdbx_strand_id
1 'polypeptide(L)'
;PRLAISALISEKGFHLPTVEVFKCDDDHNMCSKHFVEWIERTCLVLRHEHGDKRRICLILDNATWHNAQTEESKLPKRAWKKALIEEWLENHHIPYNVNLTKAEMLQLAFNNAPTKEYL
;
A
#
# COMPACT_ATOMS: atom_id res chain seq x y z
N PRO A 1 7.95 -10.54 0.05
CA PRO A 1 7.10 -11.24 1.00
C PRO A 1 5.94 -10.38 1.48
N ARG A 2 4.82 -10.50 0.76
CA ARG A 2 3.51 -10.09 1.24
C ARG A 2 3.13 -11.02 2.41
N LEU A 3 2.88 -10.48 3.61
CA LEU A 3 2.45 -11.24 4.77
C LEU A 3 1.13 -10.68 5.32
N ALA A 4 0.12 -11.53 5.47
CA ALA A 4 -0.95 -11.27 6.44
C ALA A 4 -0.71 -12.14 7.67
N ILE A 5 -0.85 -11.57 8.86
CA ILE A 5 -0.69 -12.30 10.12
C ILE A 5 -2.02 -12.28 10.84
N SER A 6 -2.50 -13.47 11.16
CA SER A 6 -3.60 -13.64 12.08
C SER A 6 -3.10 -14.24 13.38
N ALA A 7 -3.55 -13.70 14.51
CA ALA A 7 -3.22 -14.22 15.82
C ALA A 7 -4.20 -13.70 16.86
N LEU A 8 -4.34 -14.43 17.97
CA LEU A 8 -4.95 -13.83 19.16
C LEU A 8 -4.00 -12.87 19.84
N ILE A 9 -4.57 -11.76 20.26
CA ILE A 9 -3.86 -10.70 20.97
C ILE A 9 -4.50 -10.53 22.34
N SER A 10 -3.65 -10.43 23.35
CA SER A 10 -4.01 -9.99 24.70
C SER A 10 -3.08 -8.85 25.13
N GLU A 11 -3.32 -8.28 26.31
CA GLU A 11 -2.40 -7.31 26.92
C GLU A 11 -0.98 -7.86 27.12
N LYS A 12 -0.82 -9.20 27.10
CA LYS A 12 0.48 -9.88 27.20
C LYS A 12 1.14 -10.17 25.85
N GLY A 13 0.57 -9.65 24.75
CA GLY A 13 1.06 -9.86 23.39
C GLY A 13 0.34 -10.98 22.64
N PHE A 14 1.00 -11.48 21.58
CA PHE A 14 0.49 -12.54 20.71
C PHE A 14 0.48 -13.90 21.40
N HIS A 15 -0.61 -14.64 21.24
CA HIS A 15 -0.62 -16.06 21.57
C HIS A 15 0.04 -16.84 20.43
N LEU A 16 1.34 -17.14 20.57
CA LEU A 16 2.17 -17.77 19.52
C LEU A 16 1.55 -19.00 18.82
N PRO A 17 0.85 -19.93 19.52
CA PRO A 17 0.21 -21.07 18.86
C PRO A 17 -0.85 -20.69 17.82
N THR A 18 -1.42 -19.48 17.93
CA THR A 18 -2.47 -18.97 17.03
C THR A 18 -1.93 -18.10 15.90
N VAL A 19 -0.61 -17.90 15.84
CA VAL A 19 0.02 -17.07 14.80
C VAL A 19 0.02 -17.85 13.48
N GLU A 20 -0.83 -17.43 12.57
CA GLU A 20 -0.89 -17.93 11.21
C GLU A 20 -0.40 -16.85 10.25
N VAL A 21 0.51 -17.22 9.36
CA VAL A 21 1.09 -16.33 8.36
C VAL A 21 0.57 -16.71 6.97
N PHE A 22 -0.20 -15.82 6.38
CA PHE A 22 -0.54 -15.87 4.97
C PHE A 22 0.60 -15.27 4.15
N LYS A 23 1.35 -16.11 3.43
CA LYS A 23 2.39 -15.67 2.51
C LYS A 23 1.75 -15.42 1.15
N CYS A 24 1.61 -14.17 0.76
CA CYS A 24 0.97 -13.87 -0.51
C CYS A 24 1.93 -13.91 -1.72
N ASP A 25 3.17 -14.40 -1.52
CA ASP A 25 4.14 -14.67 -2.58
C ASP A 25 3.90 -16.05 -3.24
N ASP A 26 3.17 -16.96 -2.59
CA ASP A 26 2.85 -18.31 -3.12
C ASP A 26 1.65 -18.31 -4.10
N ASP A 27 0.97 -17.17 -4.27
CA ASP A 27 -0.14 -16.99 -5.22
C ASP A 27 0.11 -15.76 -6.10
N HIS A 28 0.68 -16.01 -7.30
CA HIS A 28 0.86 -14.98 -8.33
C HIS A 28 -0.46 -14.37 -8.82
N ASN A 29 -1.60 -14.99 -8.50
CA ASN A 29 -2.90 -14.60 -9.02
C ASN A 29 -3.73 -13.75 -8.04
N MET A 30 -3.22 -13.50 -6.82
CA MET A 30 -3.85 -12.62 -5.79
C MET A 30 -5.38 -12.69 -5.83
N CYS A 31 -5.92 -13.91 -5.86
CA CYS A 31 -7.35 -14.06 -6.05
C CYS A 31 -8.02 -13.77 -4.70
N SER A 32 -8.95 -12.81 -4.67
CA SER A 32 -9.72 -12.47 -3.47
C SER A 32 -10.32 -13.71 -2.80
N LYS A 33 -10.63 -14.75 -3.60
CA LYS A 33 -11.09 -16.06 -3.13
C LYS A 33 -10.13 -16.72 -2.16
N HIS A 34 -8.82 -16.76 -2.44
CA HIS A 34 -7.86 -17.45 -1.58
C HIS A 34 -7.68 -16.72 -0.24
N PHE A 35 -7.68 -15.40 -0.26
CA PHE A 35 -7.67 -14.58 0.96
C PHE A 35 -8.94 -14.78 1.80
N VAL A 36 -10.12 -14.85 1.15
CA VAL A 36 -11.39 -15.10 1.82
C VAL A 36 -11.42 -16.50 2.45
N GLU A 37 -11.00 -17.52 1.72
CA GLU A 37 -10.91 -18.89 2.25
C GLU A 37 -9.95 -18.98 3.45
N TRP A 38 -8.79 -18.31 3.35
CA TRP A 38 -7.84 -18.21 4.46
C TRP A 38 -8.48 -17.56 5.68
N ILE A 39 -9.07 -16.37 5.53
CA ILE A 39 -9.60 -15.62 6.67
C ILE A 39 -10.79 -16.33 7.34
N GLU A 40 -11.63 -17.01 6.55
CA GLU A 40 -12.73 -17.84 7.07
C GLU A 40 -12.19 -18.99 7.92
N ARG A 41 -11.22 -19.76 7.40
CA ARG A 41 -10.58 -20.87 8.13
C ARG A 41 -9.94 -20.37 9.42
N THR A 42 -9.16 -19.31 9.33
CA THR A 42 -8.46 -18.73 10.48
C THR A 42 -9.46 -18.24 11.52
N CYS A 43 -10.53 -17.54 11.12
CA CYS A 43 -11.58 -17.12 12.05
C CYS A 43 -12.26 -18.31 12.74
N LEU A 44 -12.48 -19.42 12.03
CA LEU A 44 -13.05 -20.64 12.62
C LEU A 44 -12.12 -21.25 13.67
N VAL A 45 -10.82 -21.39 13.37
CA VAL A 45 -9.82 -21.91 14.32
C VAL A 45 -9.76 -21.04 15.57
N LEU A 46 -9.64 -19.72 15.39
CA LEU A 46 -9.55 -18.77 16.50
C LEU A 46 -10.80 -18.77 17.39
N ARG A 47 -11.99 -18.96 16.80
CA ARG A 47 -13.26 -19.07 17.56
C ARG A 47 -13.39 -20.40 18.27
N HIS A 48 -13.04 -21.50 17.61
CA HIS A 48 -13.12 -22.83 18.20
C HIS A 48 -12.21 -22.97 19.44
N GLU A 49 -10.97 -22.51 19.35
CA GLU A 49 -10.00 -22.67 20.45
C GLU A 49 -10.26 -21.74 21.65
N HIS A 50 -10.94 -20.60 21.46
CA HIS A 50 -10.97 -19.53 22.48
C HIS A 50 -12.34 -18.92 22.77
N GLY A 51 -13.40 -19.44 22.11
CA GLY A 51 -14.80 -19.13 22.35
C GLY A 51 -15.29 -17.88 21.61
N ASP A 52 -16.56 -17.90 21.18
CA ASP A 52 -17.18 -16.88 20.31
C ASP A 52 -17.19 -15.45 20.86
N LYS A 53 -16.92 -15.27 22.16
CA LYS A 53 -17.01 -13.98 22.86
C LYS A 53 -15.71 -13.17 22.83
N ARG A 54 -14.59 -13.73 22.35
CA ARG A 54 -13.31 -13.00 22.34
C ARG A 54 -13.16 -12.15 21.08
N ARG A 55 -12.52 -10.99 21.25
CA ARG A 55 -12.17 -10.11 20.14
C ARG A 55 -10.98 -10.71 19.39
N ILE A 56 -11.11 -10.83 18.09
CA ILE A 56 -10.03 -11.25 17.19
C ILE A 56 -9.41 -9.99 16.59
N CYS A 57 -8.08 -9.94 16.52
CA CYS A 57 -7.36 -8.87 15.85
C CYS A 57 -6.69 -9.43 14.60
N LEU A 58 -6.89 -8.75 13.47
CA LEU A 58 -6.28 -9.10 12.20
C LEU A 58 -5.34 -7.96 11.82
N ILE A 59 -4.08 -8.28 11.58
CA ILE A 59 -3.06 -7.31 11.17
C ILE A 59 -2.71 -7.60 9.71
N LEU A 60 -3.08 -6.66 8.85
CA LEU A 60 -2.77 -6.70 7.43
C LEU A 60 -1.63 -5.70 7.18
N ASP A 61 -0.44 -6.21 6.86
CA ASP A 61 0.65 -5.34 6.43
C ASP A 61 0.48 -5.02 4.94
N ASN A 62 0.24 -3.76 4.61
CA ASN A 62 0.18 -3.31 3.23
C ASN A 62 1.58 -2.88 2.80
N ALA A 63 2.29 -3.75 2.09
CA ALA A 63 3.62 -3.43 1.63
C ALA A 63 3.57 -2.30 0.59
N THR A 64 4.22 -1.17 0.90
CA THR A 64 4.15 0.10 0.15
C THR A 64 4.53 0.00 -1.33
N TRP A 65 5.20 -1.08 -1.73
CA TRP A 65 5.65 -1.29 -3.10
C TRP A 65 4.54 -1.66 -4.08
N HIS A 66 3.36 -2.11 -3.63
CA HIS A 66 2.20 -2.32 -4.53
C HIS A 66 1.51 -1.05 -5.02
N ASN A 67 1.81 0.09 -4.40
CA ASN A 67 1.38 1.41 -4.86
C ASN A 67 2.56 2.22 -5.40
N ALA A 68 3.71 1.57 -5.65
CA ALA A 68 4.85 2.23 -6.24
C ALA A 68 4.52 2.56 -7.68
N GLN A 69 4.21 3.82 -7.91
CA GLN A 69 4.07 4.34 -9.26
C GLN A 69 5.40 4.22 -10.01
N THR A 70 5.34 3.99 -11.33
CA THR A 70 6.50 4.17 -12.21
C THR A 70 7.04 5.59 -12.05
N GLU A 71 8.35 5.82 -12.28
CA GLU A 71 8.92 7.17 -12.18
C GLU A 71 8.23 8.16 -13.13
N GLU A 72 7.77 7.66 -14.28
CA GLU A 72 7.03 8.40 -15.31
C GLU A 72 5.61 8.78 -14.86
N SER A 73 4.97 8.01 -13.98
CA SER A 73 3.62 8.33 -13.48
C SER A 73 3.61 9.03 -12.12
N LYS A 74 4.79 9.22 -11.50
CA LYS A 74 4.95 9.94 -10.23
C LYS A 74 4.84 11.44 -10.43
N LEU A 75 3.89 12.05 -9.74
CA LEU A 75 3.78 13.51 -9.67
C LEU A 75 4.80 14.13 -8.71
N PRO A 76 5.31 15.34 -9.03
CA PRO A 76 6.16 16.10 -8.12
C PRO A 76 5.39 16.44 -6.83
N LYS A 77 6.10 16.41 -5.70
CA LYS A 77 5.52 16.66 -4.36
C LYS A 77 5.94 18.00 -3.82
N ARG A 78 5.17 18.55 -2.87
CA ARG A 78 5.50 19.80 -2.16
C ARG A 78 6.89 19.81 -1.52
N ALA A 79 7.43 18.64 -1.17
CA ALA A 79 8.76 18.50 -0.59
C ALA A 79 9.92 18.59 -1.61
N TRP A 80 9.66 18.42 -2.92
CA TRP A 80 10.70 18.47 -3.95
C TRP A 80 11.33 19.85 -4.09
N LYS A 81 12.58 19.95 -4.50
CA LYS A 81 13.21 21.25 -4.83
C LYS A 81 12.61 21.79 -6.13
N LYS A 82 12.58 23.11 -6.31
CA LYS A 82 12.02 23.75 -7.52
C LYS A 82 12.64 23.17 -8.82
N ALA A 83 13.96 23.04 -8.85
CA ALA A 83 14.69 22.45 -9.98
C ALA A 83 14.22 21.04 -10.36
N LEU A 84 13.84 20.20 -9.39
CA LEU A 84 13.34 18.84 -9.68
C LEU A 84 11.92 18.87 -10.27
N ILE A 85 11.14 19.92 -10.00
CA ILE A 85 9.81 20.11 -10.56
C ILE A 85 9.95 20.65 -11.99
N GLU A 86 10.90 21.56 -12.21
CA GLU A 86 11.29 22.06 -13.54
C GLU A 86 11.74 20.90 -14.44
N GLU A 87 12.68 20.06 -13.97
CA GLU A 87 13.12 18.84 -14.67
C GLU A 87 11.95 17.88 -14.97
N TRP A 88 11.04 17.69 -14.02
CA TRP A 88 9.86 16.86 -14.25
C TRP A 88 8.97 17.41 -15.37
N LEU A 89 8.70 18.73 -15.37
CA LEU A 89 7.91 19.38 -16.41
C LEU A 89 8.58 19.27 -17.79
N GLU A 90 9.91 19.40 -17.84
CA GLU A 90 10.70 19.24 -19.07
C GLU A 90 10.61 17.81 -19.62
N ASN A 91 10.80 16.80 -18.76
CA ASN A 91 10.70 15.39 -19.14
C ASN A 91 9.30 15.01 -19.64
N HIS A 92 8.25 15.69 -19.14
CA HIS A 92 6.87 15.50 -19.58
C HIS A 92 6.48 16.42 -20.74
N HIS A 93 7.42 17.20 -21.29
CA HIS A 93 7.21 18.16 -22.37
C HIS A 93 6.09 19.18 -22.07
N ILE A 94 5.94 19.56 -20.79
CA ILE A 94 4.95 20.54 -20.34
C ILE A 94 5.60 21.93 -20.34
N PRO A 95 5.15 22.87 -21.20
CA PRO A 95 5.73 24.20 -21.22
C PRO A 95 5.42 24.95 -19.93
N TYR A 96 6.44 25.59 -19.35
CA TYR A 96 6.31 26.40 -18.14
C TYR A 96 7.10 27.71 -18.26
N ASN A 97 6.74 28.69 -17.44
CA ASN A 97 7.46 29.96 -17.34
C ASN A 97 8.43 29.90 -16.15
N VAL A 98 9.69 30.27 -16.36
CA VAL A 98 10.75 30.27 -15.33
C VAL A 98 10.41 31.12 -14.10
N ASN A 99 9.56 32.14 -14.28
CA ASN A 99 9.10 33.03 -13.22
C ASN A 99 7.98 32.43 -12.35
N LEU A 100 7.43 31.26 -12.71
CA LEU A 100 6.42 30.61 -11.88
C LEU A 100 6.98 30.25 -10.50
N THR A 101 6.14 30.44 -9.50
CA THR A 101 6.39 29.94 -8.17
C THR A 101 6.32 28.42 -8.14
N LYS A 102 6.96 27.82 -7.14
CA LYS A 102 6.90 26.37 -6.90
C LYS A 102 5.45 25.86 -6.79
N ALA A 103 4.56 26.64 -6.17
CA ALA A 103 3.16 26.27 -6.00
C ALA A 103 2.42 26.23 -7.35
N GLU A 104 2.65 27.21 -8.21
CA GLU A 104 2.08 27.25 -9.56
C GLU A 104 2.61 26.12 -10.44
N MET A 105 3.91 25.79 -10.34
CA MET A 105 4.49 24.64 -11.05
C MET A 105 3.90 23.31 -10.59
N LEU A 106 3.65 23.13 -9.29
CA LEU A 106 2.97 21.93 -8.78
C LEU A 106 1.52 21.84 -9.28
N GLN A 107 0.81 22.97 -9.34
CA GLN A 107 -0.54 23.00 -9.91
C GLN A 107 -0.52 22.65 -11.40
N LEU A 108 0.47 23.16 -12.14
CA LEU A 108 0.64 22.85 -13.56
C LEU A 108 0.91 21.35 -13.78
N ALA A 109 1.80 20.75 -12.98
CA ALA A 109 2.06 19.31 -13.01
C ALA A 109 0.81 18.49 -12.68
N PHE A 110 0.03 18.91 -11.68
CA PHE A 110 -1.23 18.25 -11.31
C PHE A 110 -2.28 18.33 -12.44
N ASN A 111 -2.39 19.47 -13.11
CA ASN A 111 -3.32 19.66 -14.22
C ASN A 111 -2.96 18.81 -15.45
N ASN A 112 -1.70 18.39 -15.56
CA ASN A 112 -1.18 17.54 -16.63
C ASN A 112 -0.77 16.15 -16.11
N ALA A 113 -1.45 15.67 -15.05
CA ALA A 113 -1.07 14.42 -14.42
C ALA A 113 -1.16 13.24 -15.40
N PRO A 114 -0.08 12.44 -15.55
CA PRO A 114 -0.12 11.25 -16.38
C PRO A 114 -1.06 10.19 -15.78
N THR A 115 -1.47 9.24 -16.61
CA THR A 115 -2.18 8.05 -16.13
C THR A 115 -1.32 7.32 -15.10
N LYS A 116 -1.92 6.91 -13.99
CA LYS A 116 -1.19 6.19 -12.94
C LYS A 116 -0.82 4.80 -13.43
N GLU A 117 0.47 4.51 -13.43
CA GLU A 117 1.01 3.19 -13.74
C GLU A 117 1.77 2.68 -12.52
N TYR A 118 1.55 1.42 -12.17
CA TYR A 118 2.12 0.80 -10.98
C TYR A 118 3.12 -0.28 -11.40
N LEU A 119 4.20 -0.41 -10.62
CA LEU A 119 5.20 -1.48 -10.78
C LEU A 119 4.63 -2.86 -10.47
#